data_AF-A0A326TZY3-F1
#
_entry.id   AF-A0A326TZY3-F1
#
_cell.length_a   1.000
_cell.length_b   1.000
_cell.length_c   1.000
_cell.angle_alpha   90.00
_cell.angle_beta   90.00
_cell.angle_gamma   90.00
#
_symmetry.space_group_name_H-M   'P 1'
#
loop_
_entity.id
_entity.type
_entity.pdbx_description
1 polymer ?
#
loop_
_entity_poly.entity_id
_entity_poly.type
_entity_poly.pdbx_seq_one_letter_code
_entity_poly.pdbx_strand_id
1 'polypeptide(L)'
;MATPISGVNRWLTINQKPLRFHPEDENEGLAIREFSTNYIRLTNEAPAQVTIVIDGEELQTARYGIWQWKPGGYAGLYRIEVLSPGLPTKTALVRVFPHKLTQHHYEQMQDELSKLALDLLYSLDSPAIERTTLAQKRYEPSPLQEYYIIQQIVKRMCQVIADIRRDPHYTLHTQQIRLQLHEITYFSHDIHPVPGEHIVFPQSPYPILPSYWSGEQSYHTYDTYENRLLKHFLLKQLSPRLDHIQESAQKELLRVESRYKYYHNPEDKRKKQKLQQAIAECQRMKLQCVHWASEPFLRTVSSFTGINKATQMLLKHPLYNRFYQLYLKFQTHLKKTYSTDKYVTEISLRKVSELYEMWSIFTATRILVDELKQAGYHMISNATFYEVETDYFEFDVRKNTPAIIMTDGTYTVQFIYEPVYPNKAVVHHRSALAVDAPNVPNKGHRTPDFAVEVYQNDIPHSVLIFDAKYRYEKQGRGQFAPKSEDLERMSHYKDVIIYRKYTGGTGTKAYKDYDIVTSACILYPGNHLYIGRKYIGALPFFVGMSPQRIQAVRQALHDLLALADLIQ
;
A
#
# COMPACT_ATOMS: atom_id res chain seq x y z
N MET A 1 15.39 30.87 37.85
CA MET A 1 15.31 31.22 36.43
C MET A 1 15.17 29.93 35.64
N ALA A 2 14.04 29.72 34.96
CA ALA A 2 13.77 28.49 34.24
C ALA A 2 14.63 28.39 32.99
N THR A 3 15.41 27.31 32.88
CA THR A 3 16.16 26.93 31.68
C THR A 3 15.17 26.72 30.53
N PRO A 4 15.34 27.35 29.36
CA PRO A 4 14.44 27.10 28.23
C PRO A 4 14.61 25.66 27.75
N ILE A 5 13.47 25.03 27.44
CA ILE A 5 13.39 23.71 26.84
C ILE A 5 14.12 23.76 25.49
N SER A 6 15.11 22.87 25.32
CA SER A 6 15.86 22.67 24.07
C SER A 6 14.89 22.57 22.87
N GLY A 7 15.03 23.45 21.88
CA GLY A 7 14.34 23.34 20.58
C GLY A 7 13.38 24.48 20.18
N VAL A 8 13.00 25.40 21.08
CA VAL A 8 12.15 26.54 20.72
C VAL A 8 12.99 27.69 20.17
N ASN A 9 12.90 27.93 18.86
CA ASN A 9 13.51 29.09 18.23
C ASN A 9 12.64 30.34 18.47
N ARG A 10 13.24 31.41 19.00
CA ARG A 10 12.56 32.68 19.32
C ARG A 10 12.75 33.76 18.25
N TRP A 11 13.54 33.50 17.21
CA TRP A 11 13.91 34.52 16.23
C TRP A 11 13.14 34.49 14.92
N LEU A 12 12.34 33.45 14.66
CA LEU A 12 11.45 33.39 13.50
C LEU A 12 10.03 33.04 13.95
N THR A 13 9.07 33.86 13.53
CA THR A 13 7.65 33.67 13.88
C THR A 13 6.79 33.60 12.63
N ILE A 14 5.71 32.81 12.67
CA ILE A 14 4.63 32.83 11.68
C ILE A 14 3.35 33.23 12.41
N ASN A 15 2.66 34.26 11.92
CA ASN A 15 1.45 34.81 12.55
C ASN A 15 1.66 35.10 14.06
N GLN A 16 2.82 35.69 14.40
CA GLN A 16 3.24 36.05 15.76
C GLN A 16 3.50 34.86 16.72
N LYS A 17 3.48 33.63 16.22
CA LYS A 17 3.83 32.42 16.98
C LYS A 17 5.20 31.90 16.56
N PRO A 18 6.04 31.42 17.49
CA PRO A 18 7.40 30.96 17.18
C PRO A 18 7.38 29.70 16.30
N LEU A 19 8.22 29.67 15.28
CA LEU A 19 8.45 28.49 14.45
C LEU A 19 9.46 27.56 15.13
N ARG A 20 9.13 26.27 15.22
CA ARG A 20 10.00 25.25 15.82
C ARG A 20 10.68 24.44 14.74
N PHE A 21 12.00 24.29 14.88
CA PHE A 21 12.87 23.58 13.94
C PHE A 21 13.19 22.19 14.48
N HIS A 22 12.15 21.38 14.66
CA HIS A 22 12.27 20.00 15.12
C HIS A 22 11.63 19.07 14.07
N PRO A 23 12.28 17.97 13.66
CA PRO A 23 11.76 17.07 12.61
C PRO A 23 10.38 16.51 12.91
N GLU A 24 10.07 16.25 14.19
CA GLU A 24 8.79 15.69 14.66
C GLU A 24 7.73 16.75 15.00
N ASP A 25 8.05 18.06 14.90
CA ASP A 25 7.09 19.13 15.24
C ASP A 25 6.49 19.72 13.96
N GLU A 26 5.22 19.40 13.69
CA GLU A 26 4.46 19.88 12.54
C GLU A 26 3.98 21.33 12.69
N ASN A 27 4.29 21.99 13.81
CA ASN A 27 3.91 23.38 14.09
C ASN A 27 2.39 23.64 13.96
N GLU A 28 1.54 22.65 14.30
CA GLU A 28 0.07 22.73 14.20
C GLU A 28 -0.51 23.96 14.92
N GLY A 29 0.13 24.36 16.03
CA GLY A 29 -0.25 25.53 16.82
C GLY A 29 -0.23 26.86 16.05
N LEU A 30 0.39 26.92 14.86
CA LEU A 30 0.39 28.11 13.99
C LEU A 30 -0.98 28.34 13.31
N ALA A 31 -1.84 27.32 13.24
CA ALA A 31 -3.20 27.38 12.70
C ALA A 31 -3.30 28.00 11.29
N ILE A 32 -2.33 27.70 10.43
CA ILE A 32 -2.25 28.21 9.06
C ILE A 32 -3.32 27.55 8.18
N ARG A 33 -3.98 28.30 7.31
CA ARG A 33 -5.01 27.77 6.40
C ARG A 33 -4.66 28.02 4.92
N GLU A 34 -5.11 27.15 4.03
CA GLU A 34 -5.01 27.39 2.58
C GLU A 34 -5.64 28.73 2.19
N PHE A 35 -5.04 29.38 1.19
CA PHE A 35 -5.46 30.67 0.64
C PHE A 35 -5.54 31.83 1.66
N SER A 36 -5.15 31.61 2.91
CA SER A 36 -5.00 32.66 3.91
C SER A 36 -3.64 33.32 3.76
N THR A 37 -3.58 34.62 4.00
CA THR A 37 -2.32 35.36 4.02
C THR A 37 -1.66 35.19 5.39
N ASN A 38 -0.46 34.62 5.41
CA ASN A 38 0.34 34.41 6.62
C ASN A 38 1.57 35.29 6.57
N TYR A 39 2.00 35.75 7.74
CA TYR A 39 3.15 36.64 7.86
C TYR A 39 4.27 35.95 8.61
N ILE A 40 5.41 35.78 7.95
CA ILE A 40 6.64 35.30 8.57
C ILE A 40 7.46 36.52 8.98
N ARG A 41 7.91 36.60 10.23
CA ARG A 41 8.66 37.75 10.76
C ARG A 41 9.90 37.30 11.51
N LEU A 42 11.01 38.00 11.26
CA LEU A 42 12.21 37.93 12.10
C LEU A 42 12.02 38.76 13.36
N THR A 43 12.60 38.31 14.46
CA THR A 43 12.74 39.11 15.70
C THR A 43 14.17 39.64 15.82
N ASN A 44 14.45 40.44 16.85
CA ASN A 44 15.74 41.08 17.07
C ASN A 44 16.90 40.09 17.31
N GLU A 45 16.61 38.81 17.52
CA GLU A 45 17.58 37.74 17.74
C GLU A 45 17.96 36.99 16.45
N ALA A 46 17.48 37.47 15.28
CA ALA A 46 17.68 36.82 14.00
C ALA A 46 19.10 37.00 13.42
N PRO A 47 19.62 36.01 12.68
CA PRO A 47 20.89 36.13 11.98
C PRO A 47 20.80 37.14 10.82
N ALA A 48 21.96 37.67 10.41
CA ALA A 48 22.04 38.59 9.28
C ALA A 48 21.76 37.86 7.97
N GLN A 49 20.91 38.45 7.12
CA GLN A 49 20.49 37.93 5.81
C GLN A 49 19.88 36.52 5.90
N VAL A 50 18.54 36.47 5.88
CA VAL A 50 17.78 35.22 5.92
C VAL A 50 17.03 35.06 4.61
N THR A 51 17.16 33.90 3.99
CA THR A 51 16.33 33.46 2.86
C THR A 51 15.43 32.34 3.32
N ILE A 52 14.14 32.43 2.97
CA ILE A 52 13.13 31.42 3.29
C ILE A 52 12.76 30.70 2.01
N VAL A 53 12.90 29.38 2.02
CA VAL A 53 12.50 28.48 0.94
C VAL A 53 11.37 27.61 1.46
N ILE A 54 10.29 27.47 0.68
CA ILE A 54 9.12 26.65 1.02
C ILE A 54 8.94 25.62 -0.08
N ASP A 55 9.03 24.34 0.26
CA ASP A 55 8.98 23.20 -0.68
C ASP A 55 9.93 23.36 -1.89
N GLY A 56 11.11 23.95 -1.68
CA GLY A 56 12.10 24.19 -2.73
C GLY A 56 11.93 25.49 -3.51
N GLU A 57 10.86 26.28 -3.27
CA GLU A 57 10.66 27.59 -3.87
C GLU A 57 11.06 28.73 -2.92
N GLU A 58 11.93 29.63 -3.35
CA GLU A 58 12.30 30.80 -2.56
C GLU A 58 11.12 31.76 -2.42
N LEU A 59 10.84 32.18 -1.19
CA LEU A 59 9.79 33.13 -0.88
C LEU A 59 10.28 34.56 -1.15
N GLN A 60 10.04 35.05 -2.37
CA GLN A 60 10.48 36.37 -2.84
C GLN A 60 9.67 37.56 -2.28
N THR A 61 8.79 37.34 -1.31
CA THR A 61 7.92 38.38 -0.74
C THR A 61 8.57 39.19 0.39
N ALA A 62 9.89 39.05 0.56
CA ALA A 62 10.66 39.69 1.62
C ALA A 62 10.58 41.22 1.58
N ARG A 63 10.10 41.85 2.64
CA ARG A 63 10.14 43.30 2.87
C ARG A 63 10.46 43.58 4.34
N TYR A 64 11.61 44.21 4.61
CA TYR A 64 12.05 44.60 5.96
C TYR A 64 12.02 43.46 7.00
N GLY A 65 12.45 42.25 6.62
CA GLY A 65 12.44 41.09 7.52
C GLY A 65 11.04 40.49 7.77
N ILE A 66 10.07 40.83 6.90
CA ILE A 66 8.73 40.27 6.88
C ILE A 66 8.51 39.60 5.51
N TRP A 67 7.99 38.38 5.52
CA TRP A 67 7.54 37.70 4.32
C TRP A 67 6.04 37.50 4.37
N GLN A 68 5.42 37.61 3.20
CA GLN A 68 4.04 37.23 3.00
C GLN A 68 3.99 35.84 2.37
N TRP A 69 3.41 34.88 3.08
CA TRP A 69 3.21 33.53 2.58
C TRP A 69 1.72 33.23 2.47
N LYS A 70 1.27 32.93 1.25
CA LYS A 70 -0.08 32.49 0.97
C LYS A 70 0.00 31.07 0.40
N PRO A 71 -0.22 30.01 1.20
CA PRO A 71 -0.21 28.65 0.69
C PRO A 71 -1.37 28.49 -0.30
N GLY A 72 -1.03 28.44 -1.59
CA GLY A 72 -1.97 28.26 -2.70
C GLY A 72 -1.83 26.91 -3.41
N GLY A 73 -0.83 26.11 -3.04
CA GLY A 73 -0.54 24.82 -3.67
C GLY A 73 -1.47 23.70 -3.21
N TYR A 74 -1.57 23.48 -1.89
CA TYR A 74 -2.37 22.42 -1.28
C TYR A 74 -2.44 22.60 0.26
N ALA A 75 -3.36 21.91 0.94
CA ALA A 75 -3.36 21.75 2.40
C ALA A 75 -2.53 20.52 2.75
N GLY A 76 -1.74 20.58 3.80
CA GLY A 76 -0.82 19.50 4.16
C GLY A 76 0.44 20.04 4.85
N LEU A 77 1.48 19.21 4.90
CA LEU A 77 2.77 19.62 5.43
C LEU A 77 3.60 20.33 4.36
N TYR A 78 4.04 21.53 4.71
CA TYR A 78 5.04 22.28 3.96
C TYR A 78 6.38 22.17 4.65
N ARG A 79 7.43 21.94 3.87
CA ARG A 79 8.82 22.01 4.33
C ARG A 79 9.30 23.45 4.20
N ILE A 80 9.63 24.09 5.33
CA ILE A 80 10.24 25.41 5.37
C ILE A 80 11.73 25.23 5.65
N GLU A 81 12.57 25.71 4.73
CA GLU A 81 14.02 25.76 4.86
C GLU A 81 14.46 27.21 5.03
N VAL A 82 15.29 27.44 6.03
CA VAL A 82 15.79 28.77 6.38
C VAL A 82 17.29 28.77 6.17
N LEU A 83 17.72 29.58 5.21
CA LEU A 83 19.10 29.72 4.78
C LEU A 83 19.66 31.04 5.32
N SER A 84 20.87 31.00 5.86
CA SER A 84 21.61 32.20 6.28
C SER A 84 23.11 31.99 6.02
N PRO A 85 23.83 33.00 5.50
CA PRO A 85 25.26 32.88 5.21
C PRO A 85 26.06 32.44 6.44
N GLY A 86 26.81 31.34 6.32
CA GLY A 86 27.69 30.84 7.38
C GLY A 86 27.00 30.01 8.48
N LEU A 87 25.70 29.70 8.35
CA LEU A 87 24.96 28.83 9.27
C LEU A 87 24.41 27.58 8.56
N PRO A 88 24.25 26.45 9.28
CA PRO A 88 23.60 25.27 8.72
C PRO A 88 22.12 25.56 8.41
N THR A 89 21.64 25.06 7.28
CA THR A 89 20.23 25.14 6.88
C THR A 89 19.33 24.59 7.97
N LYS A 90 18.39 25.39 8.44
CA LYS A 90 17.39 24.94 9.42
C LYS A 90 16.11 24.55 8.69
N THR A 91 15.61 23.36 8.98
CA THR A 91 14.38 22.83 8.37
C THR A 91 13.29 22.74 9.44
N ALA A 92 12.06 23.12 9.07
CA ALA A 92 10.86 22.96 9.88
C ALA A 92 9.72 22.40 9.03
N LEU A 93 8.85 21.59 9.64
CA LEU A 93 7.60 21.16 9.03
C LEU A 93 6.46 22.06 9.52
N VAL A 94 5.64 22.54 8.60
CA VAL A 94 4.50 23.41 8.93
C VAL A 94 3.21 22.84 8.36
N ARG A 95 2.28 22.52 9.25
CA ARG A 95 0.93 22.08 8.91
C ARG A 95 0.05 23.22 8.42
N VAL A 96 -0.44 23.10 7.19
CA VAL A 96 -1.45 23.97 6.59
C VAL A 96 -2.78 23.23 6.55
N PHE A 97 -3.77 23.78 7.24
CA PHE A 97 -5.11 23.21 7.30
C PHE A 97 -5.93 23.53 6.05
N PRO A 98 -6.81 22.60 5.63
CA PRO A 98 -7.68 22.78 4.47
C PRO A 98 -8.64 23.97 4.65
N HIS A 99 -8.81 24.74 3.57
CA HIS A 99 -9.85 25.77 3.52
C HIS A 99 -11.23 25.19 3.17
N LYS A 100 -11.24 24.09 2.39
CA LYS A 100 -12.44 23.52 1.77
C LYS A 100 -13.06 22.36 2.56
N LEU A 101 -12.31 21.80 3.51
CA LEU A 101 -12.77 20.77 4.44
C LEU A 101 -12.68 21.32 5.86
N THR A 102 -13.67 20.97 6.69
CA THR A 102 -13.56 21.21 8.13
C THR A 102 -12.60 20.18 8.73
N GLN A 103 -12.06 20.47 9.91
CA GLN A 103 -11.24 19.50 10.64
C GLN A 103 -11.99 18.16 10.86
N HIS A 104 -13.28 18.23 11.21
CA HIS A 104 -14.13 17.06 11.35
C HIS A 104 -14.24 16.24 10.05
N HIS A 105 -14.43 16.88 8.91
CA HIS A 105 -14.46 16.19 7.61
C HIS A 105 -13.09 15.62 7.21
N TYR A 106 -12.00 16.25 7.64
CA TYR A 106 -10.65 15.72 7.43
C TYR A 106 -10.44 14.43 8.22
N GLU A 107 -10.74 14.44 9.53
CA GLU A 107 -10.67 13.25 10.39
C GLU A 107 -11.58 12.13 9.86
N GLN A 108 -12.80 12.48 9.45
CA GLN A 108 -13.72 11.52 8.84
C GLN A 108 -13.17 10.92 7.53
N MET A 109 -12.46 11.70 6.72
CA MET A 109 -11.84 11.21 5.49
C MET A 109 -10.76 10.18 5.78
N GLN A 110 -9.90 10.45 6.76
CA GLN A 110 -8.85 9.52 7.19
C GLN A 110 -9.47 8.20 7.67
N ASP A 111 -10.52 8.28 8.46
CA ASP A 111 -11.30 7.14 8.94
C ASP A 111 -11.95 6.35 7.79
N GLU A 112 -12.55 7.04 6.82
CA GLU A 112 -13.19 6.41 5.67
C GLU A 112 -12.16 5.77 4.74
N LEU A 113 -11.01 6.41 4.49
CA LEU A 113 -9.94 5.87 3.67
C LEU A 113 -9.39 4.58 4.28
N SER A 114 -9.18 4.57 5.60
CA SER A 114 -8.81 3.37 6.36
C SER A 114 -9.80 2.22 6.15
N LYS A 115 -11.11 2.51 6.29
CA LYS A 115 -12.18 1.52 6.10
C LYS A 115 -12.26 1.02 4.67
N LEU A 116 -12.20 1.92 3.69
CA LEU A 116 -12.25 1.60 2.26
C LEU A 116 -11.10 0.69 1.86
N ALA A 117 -9.89 0.99 2.31
CA ALA A 117 -8.73 0.17 2.02
C ALA A 117 -8.88 -1.24 2.64
N LEU A 118 -9.39 -1.34 3.86
CA LEU A 118 -9.69 -2.62 4.51
C LEU A 118 -10.80 -3.37 3.77
N ASP A 119 -11.91 -2.73 3.42
CA ASP A 119 -13.05 -3.35 2.73
C ASP A 119 -12.64 -3.90 1.35
N LEU A 120 -11.83 -3.14 0.61
CA LEU A 120 -11.23 -3.60 -0.65
C LEU A 120 -10.30 -4.78 -0.40
N LEU A 121 -9.45 -4.74 0.63
CA LEU A 121 -8.54 -5.84 0.96
C LEU A 121 -9.30 -7.14 1.32
N TYR A 122 -10.42 -7.05 2.04
CA TYR A 122 -11.23 -8.20 2.47
C TYR A 122 -12.25 -8.70 1.44
N SER A 123 -12.39 -8.03 0.29
CA SER A 123 -13.37 -8.42 -0.71
C SER A 123 -13.09 -9.77 -1.40
N LEU A 124 -11.88 -10.33 -1.22
CA LEU A 124 -11.48 -11.64 -1.76
C LEU A 124 -11.70 -12.82 -0.80
N ASP A 125 -11.50 -12.66 0.51
CA ASP A 125 -11.13 -13.81 1.36
C ASP A 125 -12.14 -14.21 2.44
N SER A 126 -13.33 -13.61 2.55
CA SER A 126 -14.25 -14.02 3.62
C SER A 126 -15.77 -13.86 3.38
N PRO A 127 -16.60 -14.83 3.81
CA PRO A 127 -18.07 -14.74 3.75
C PRO A 127 -18.61 -13.53 4.53
N ALA A 128 -19.80 -13.05 4.14
CA ALA A 128 -20.51 -11.89 4.71
C ALA A 128 -20.65 -11.87 6.25
N ILE A 129 -20.48 -13.01 6.93
CA ILE A 129 -20.56 -13.20 8.39
C ILE A 129 -19.37 -12.55 9.12
N GLU A 130 -18.17 -12.50 8.52
CA GLU A 130 -17.02 -11.84 9.16
C GLU A 130 -17.14 -10.31 9.12
N ARG A 131 -17.80 -9.74 8.10
CA ARG A 131 -18.06 -8.30 7.97
C ARG A 131 -18.93 -7.76 9.11
N THR A 132 -19.93 -8.52 9.55
CA THR A 132 -20.83 -8.15 10.66
C THR A 132 -20.12 -8.17 12.01
N THR A 133 -19.16 -9.08 12.18
CA THR A 133 -18.36 -9.22 13.41
C THR A 133 -17.34 -8.08 13.57
N LEU A 134 -16.93 -7.46 12.46
CA LEU A 134 -15.94 -6.37 12.38
C LEU A 134 -16.52 -4.98 12.70
N ALA A 135 -17.81 -4.73 12.43
CA ALA A 135 -18.45 -3.45 12.73
C ALA A 135 -18.58 -3.16 14.24
N GLN A 136 -18.41 -4.18 15.10
CA GLN A 136 -18.77 -4.11 16.53
C GLN A 136 -17.63 -3.88 17.54
N LYS A 137 -16.36 -3.69 17.16
CA LYS A 137 -15.29 -3.43 18.16
C LYS A 137 -14.37 -2.28 17.79
N ARG A 138 -14.75 -1.07 18.23
CA ARG A 138 -14.00 0.19 18.16
C ARG A 138 -13.30 0.53 19.49
N TYR A 139 -12.42 -0.34 19.99
CA TYR A 139 -11.52 0.01 21.09
C TYR A 139 -10.13 -0.48 20.74
N GLU A 140 -9.11 0.34 21.01
CA GLU A 140 -7.73 -0.12 21.12
C GLU A 140 -7.75 -1.43 21.94
N PRO A 141 -7.28 -2.55 21.37
CA PRO A 141 -7.35 -3.81 22.08
C PRO A 141 -6.50 -3.69 23.34
N SER A 142 -7.13 -3.86 24.50
CA SER A 142 -6.39 -3.93 25.77
C SER A 142 -5.26 -4.96 25.64
N PRO A 143 -4.06 -4.74 26.21
CA PRO A 143 -2.93 -5.69 26.10
C PRO A 143 -3.32 -7.14 26.46
N LEU A 144 -4.28 -7.30 27.37
CA LEU A 144 -4.85 -8.59 27.73
C LEU A 144 -5.69 -9.22 26.61
N GLN A 145 -6.51 -8.44 25.90
CA GLN A 145 -7.31 -8.93 24.78
C GLN A 145 -6.42 -9.39 23.63
N GLU A 146 -5.38 -8.61 23.34
CA GLU A 146 -4.41 -8.96 22.32
C GLU A 146 -3.63 -10.24 22.67
N TYR A 147 -3.18 -10.32 23.92
CA TYR A 147 -2.56 -11.53 24.48
C TYR A 147 -3.46 -12.76 24.30
N TYR A 148 -4.76 -12.70 24.61
CA TYR A 148 -5.65 -13.85 24.47
C TYR A 148 -5.79 -14.31 23.01
N ILE A 149 -5.80 -13.39 22.05
CA ILE A 149 -5.89 -13.72 20.62
C ILE A 149 -4.61 -14.42 20.17
N ILE A 150 -3.44 -13.84 20.49
CA ILE A 150 -2.15 -14.45 20.14
C ILE A 150 -1.95 -15.79 20.85
N GLN A 151 -2.35 -15.92 22.12
CA GLN A 151 -2.28 -17.18 22.86
C GLN A 151 -3.06 -18.30 22.16
N GLN A 152 -4.22 -18.00 21.58
CA GLN A 152 -5.00 -18.98 20.81
C GLN A 152 -4.30 -19.38 19.49
N ILE A 153 -3.65 -18.42 18.83
CA ILE A 153 -2.86 -18.69 17.61
C ILE A 153 -1.67 -19.60 17.95
N VAL A 154 -0.91 -19.28 18.99
CA VAL A 154 0.23 -20.10 19.44
C VAL A 154 -0.21 -21.51 19.82
N LYS A 155 -1.32 -21.66 20.57
CA LYS A 155 -1.86 -22.99 20.93
C LYS A 155 -2.19 -23.85 19.72
N ARG A 156 -2.81 -23.27 18.68
CA ARG A 156 -3.12 -23.98 17.43
C ARG A 156 -1.86 -24.26 16.62
N MET A 157 -0.88 -23.35 16.65
CA MET A 157 0.42 -23.53 16.00
C MET A 157 1.17 -24.74 16.58
N CYS A 158 1.05 -25.03 17.88
CA CYS A 158 1.62 -26.25 18.48
C CYS A 158 1.22 -27.53 17.72
N GLN A 159 -0.07 -27.64 17.39
CA GLN A 159 -0.62 -28.81 16.71
C GLN A 159 -0.14 -28.85 15.26
N VAL A 160 -0.17 -27.70 14.57
CA VAL A 160 0.27 -27.58 13.18
C VAL A 160 1.74 -27.93 13.01
N ILE A 161 2.63 -27.43 13.88
CA ILE A 161 4.06 -27.77 13.83
C ILE A 161 4.28 -29.27 14.11
N ALA A 162 3.55 -29.84 15.07
CA ALA A 162 3.66 -31.27 15.38
C ALA A 162 3.21 -32.14 14.20
N ASP A 163 2.16 -31.73 13.47
CA ASP A 163 1.69 -32.43 12.29
C ASP A 163 2.66 -32.28 11.11
N ILE A 164 3.16 -31.06 10.83
CA ILE A 164 4.14 -30.82 9.76
C ILE A 164 5.46 -31.56 10.04
N ARG A 165 5.88 -31.70 11.31
CA ARG A 165 7.08 -32.47 11.67
C ARG A 165 7.00 -33.92 11.19
N ARG A 166 5.81 -34.53 11.16
CA ARG A 166 5.62 -35.93 10.76
C ARG A 166 5.74 -36.14 9.26
N ASP A 167 5.40 -35.12 8.47
CA ASP A 167 5.45 -35.14 7.01
C ASP A 167 5.82 -33.76 6.45
N PRO A 168 7.10 -33.35 6.59
CA PRO A 168 7.56 -32.06 6.13
C PRO A 168 7.71 -32.06 4.61
N HIS A 169 7.23 -31.00 3.95
CA HIS A 169 7.38 -30.87 2.52
C HIS A 169 8.85 -30.74 2.12
N TYR A 170 9.28 -31.58 1.18
CA TYR A 170 10.61 -31.56 0.58
C TYR A 170 10.52 -31.49 -0.94
N THR A 171 11.58 -30.99 -1.56
CA THR A 171 11.81 -31.08 -3.01
C THR A 171 13.08 -31.88 -3.27
N LEU A 172 13.16 -32.48 -4.44
CA LEU A 172 14.36 -33.19 -4.89
C LEU A 172 15.28 -32.19 -5.58
N HIS A 173 16.48 -32.03 -5.05
CA HIS A 173 17.49 -31.15 -5.62
C HIS A 173 18.59 -31.99 -6.24
N THR A 174 18.88 -31.72 -7.51
CA THR A 174 19.97 -32.34 -8.24
C THR A 174 21.16 -31.40 -8.27
N GLN A 175 22.32 -31.87 -7.85
CA GLN A 175 23.57 -31.11 -7.99
C GLN A 175 24.58 -31.90 -8.81
N GLN A 176 25.39 -31.19 -9.59
CA GLN A 176 26.53 -31.80 -10.26
C GLN A 176 27.66 -32.00 -9.24
N ILE A 177 28.14 -33.23 -9.14
CA ILE A 177 29.28 -33.59 -8.32
C ILE A 177 30.43 -34.04 -9.20
N ARG A 178 31.65 -33.82 -8.72
CA ARG A 178 32.87 -34.30 -9.37
C ARG A 178 33.30 -35.59 -8.69
N LEU A 179 33.33 -36.68 -9.46
CA LEU A 179 33.65 -38.03 -9.04
C LEU A 179 35.01 -38.44 -9.61
N GLN A 180 35.76 -39.23 -8.85
CA GLN A 180 36.92 -39.96 -9.33
C GLN A 180 36.50 -41.32 -9.90
N LEU A 181 37.34 -41.90 -10.77
CA LEU A 181 37.00 -43.15 -11.47
C LEU A 181 36.63 -44.31 -10.52
N HIS A 182 37.24 -44.39 -9.34
CA HIS A 182 36.96 -45.45 -8.36
C HIS A 182 35.65 -45.25 -7.58
N GLU A 183 35.09 -44.04 -7.60
CA GLU A 183 33.83 -43.69 -6.92
C GLU A 183 32.61 -44.00 -7.80
N ILE A 184 32.83 -44.35 -9.08
CA ILE A 184 31.78 -44.65 -10.06
C ILE A 184 31.45 -46.14 -10.01
N THR A 185 30.28 -46.48 -9.47
CA THR A 185 29.80 -47.87 -9.41
C THR A 185 29.22 -48.38 -10.73
N TYR A 186 28.65 -47.49 -11.55
CA TYR A 186 28.13 -47.79 -12.88
C TYR A 186 28.17 -46.53 -13.75
N PHE A 187 28.45 -46.68 -15.04
CA PHE A 187 28.39 -45.56 -16.01
C PHE A 187 26.96 -45.42 -16.52
N SER A 188 26.29 -44.30 -16.20
CA SER A 188 25.00 -43.90 -16.77
C SER A 188 25.18 -42.81 -17.82
N HIS A 189 24.09 -42.48 -18.53
CA HIS A 189 24.06 -41.40 -19.51
C HIS A 189 24.30 -40.01 -18.89
N ASP A 190 24.17 -39.88 -17.57
CA ASP A 190 24.31 -38.62 -16.81
C ASP A 190 25.74 -38.41 -16.27
N ILE A 191 26.66 -39.33 -16.59
CA ILE A 191 28.06 -39.25 -16.20
C ILE A 191 28.90 -38.84 -17.40
N HIS A 192 29.56 -37.68 -17.30
CA HIS A 192 30.36 -37.11 -18.37
C HIS A 192 31.82 -36.93 -17.94
N PRO A 193 32.80 -37.14 -18.85
CA PRO A 193 34.20 -36.90 -18.54
C PRO A 193 34.46 -35.40 -18.36
N VAL A 194 35.17 -35.03 -17.29
CA VAL A 194 35.60 -33.63 -17.08
C VAL A 194 36.96 -33.44 -17.76
N PRO A 195 37.14 -32.43 -18.64
CA PRO A 195 38.43 -32.16 -19.27
C PRO A 195 39.52 -31.85 -18.22
N GLY A 196 40.71 -32.44 -18.35
CA GLY A 196 41.82 -32.19 -17.42
C GLY A 196 42.81 -33.34 -17.32
N GLU A 197 43.24 -33.65 -16.11
CA GLU A 197 44.19 -34.74 -15.84
C GLU A 197 43.67 -36.10 -16.31
N HIS A 198 44.58 -36.95 -16.77
CA HIS A 198 44.27 -38.30 -17.27
C HIS A 198 45.08 -39.36 -16.53
N ILE A 199 44.47 -40.53 -16.38
CA ILE A 199 45.08 -41.75 -15.85
C ILE A 199 45.42 -42.65 -17.05
N VAL A 200 46.67 -43.12 -17.08
CA VAL A 200 47.17 -44.01 -18.13
C VAL A 200 47.08 -45.46 -17.66
N PHE A 201 46.41 -46.30 -18.43
CA PHE A 201 46.27 -47.74 -18.16
C PHE A 201 46.99 -48.55 -19.26
N PRO A 202 48.26 -48.94 -19.05
CA PRO A 202 49.11 -49.51 -20.10
C PRO A 202 48.66 -50.87 -20.66
N GLN A 203 47.71 -51.55 -20.03
CA GLN A 203 47.18 -52.86 -20.46
C GLN A 203 45.67 -52.87 -20.73
N SER A 204 45.05 -51.69 -20.89
CA SER A 204 43.61 -51.55 -21.13
C SER A 204 43.31 -51.23 -22.62
N PRO A 205 42.19 -51.70 -23.19
CA PRO A 205 41.72 -51.25 -24.51
C PRO A 205 41.42 -49.74 -24.57
N TYR A 206 41.31 -49.07 -23.42
CA TYR A 206 41.23 -47.61 -23.29
C TYR A 206 42.46 -47.10 -22.52
N PRO A 207 43.56 -46.75 -23.21
CA PRO A 207 44.85 -46.50 -22.57
C PRO A 207 44.91 -45.19 -21.79
N ILE A 208 43.98 -44.26 -22.04
CA ILE A 208 43.93 -42.94 -21.41
C ILE A 208 42.48 -42.69 -21.00
N LEU A 209 42.23 -42.52 -19.70
CA LEU A 209 40.93 -42.15 -19.15
C LEU A 209 41.04 -40.85 -18.36
N PRO A 210 40.04 -39.95 -18.38
CA PRO A 210 40.01 -38.79 -17.51
C PRO A 210 40.03 -39.18 -16.02
N SER A 211 40.79 -38.43 -15.22
CA SER A 211 40.88 -38.63 -13.76
C SER A 211 39.59 -38.26 -13.04
N TYR A 212 38.76 -37.41 -13.64
CA TYR A 212 37.54 -36.90 -13.04
C TYR A 212 36.35 -36.94 -13.99
N TRP A 213 35.18 -37.18 -13.42
CA TRP A 213 33.91 -37.31 -14.10
C TRP A 213 32.88 -36.44 -13.38
N SER A 214 31.98 -35.82 -14.13
CA SER A 214 30.85 -35.08 -13.58
C SER A 214 29.65 -36.03 -13.57
N GLY A 215 29.04 -36.22 -12.41
CA GLY A 215 27.78 -36.94 -12.28
C GLY A 215 26.74 -36.10 -11.57
N GLU A 216 25.49 -36.53 -11.60
CA GLU A 216 24.39 -35.89 -10.88
C GLU A 216 24.07 -36.65 -9.60
N GLN A 217 24.01 -35.94 -8.47
CA GLN A 217 23.52 -36.49 -7.21
C GLN A 217 22.23 -35.79 -6.81
N SER A 218 21.18 -36.58 -6.62
CA SER A 218 19.89 -36.14 -6.12
C SER A 218 19.81 -36.31 -4.61
N TYR A 219 19.43 -35.26 -3.88
CA TYR A 219 19.13 -35.34 -2.45
C TYR A 219 17.84 -34.58 -2.11
N HIS A 220 17.18 -34.99 -1.03
CA HIS A 220 15.99 -34.31 -0.55
C HIS A 220 16.38 -33.04 0.21
N THR A 221 15.81 -31.90 -0.21
CA THR A 221 15.94 -30.62 0.50
C THR A 221 14.59 -30.20 1.07
N TYR A 222 14.60 -29.73 2.32
CA TYR A 222 13.43 -29.12 2.97
C TYR A 222 13.35 -27.61 2.74
N ASP A 223 14.26 -27.06 1.94
CA ASP A 223 14.32 -25.63 1.64
C ASP A 223 13.26 -25.20 0.60
N THR A 224 12.01 -25.39 0.98
CA THR A 224 10.82 -25.06 0.19
C THR A 224 10.28 -23.69 0.57
N TYR A 225 9.50 -23.09 -0.33
CA TYR A 225 8.87 -21.80 -0.09
C TYR A 225 8.03 -21.79 1.21
N GLU A 226 7.27 -22.86 1.43
CA GLU A 226 6.37 -23.04 2.56
C GLU A 226 7.13 -23.13 3.88
N ASN A 227 8.24 -23.88 3.90
CA ASN A 227 9.09 -24.02 5.08
C ASN A 227 9.86 -22.72 5.38
N ARG A 228 10.29 -21.98 4.33
CA ARG A 228 10.87 -20.64 4.49
C ARG A 228 9.86 -19.67 5.10
N LEU A 229 8.62 -19.67 4.60
CA LEU A 229 7.53 -18.82 5.11
C LEU A 229 7.20 -19.17 6.57
N LEU A 230 7.12 -20.46 6.90
CA LEU A 230 6.88 -20.92 8.27
C LEU A 230 7.97 -20.45 9.24
N LYS A 231 9.24 -20.65 8.89
CA LYS A 231 10.39 -20.19 9.70
C LYS A 231 10.39 -18.67 9.86
N HIS A 232 10.10 -17.95 8.77
CA HIS A 232 9.99 -16.51 8.75
C HIS A 232 8.89 -16.02 9.71
N PHE A 233 7.68 -16.58 9.60
CA PHE A 233 6.55 -16.26 10.46
C PHE A 233 6.88 -16.46 11.95
N LEU A 234 7.49 -17.59 12.32
CA LEU A 234 7.82 -17.89 13.71
C LEU A 234 8.82 -16.89 14.32
N LEU A 235 9.90 -16.58 13.58
CA LEU A 235 11.03 -15.82 14.12
C LEU A 235 10.90 -14.31 13.94
N LYS A 236 10.34 -13.85 12.82
CA LYS A 236 10.32 -12.42 12.47
C LYS A 236 8.96 -11.76 12.62
N GLN A 237 7.89 -12.53 12.81
CA GLN A 237 6.55 -11.95 12.95
C GLN A 237 5.94 -12.27 14.32
N LEU A 238 5.85 -13.56 14.66
CA LEU A 238 5.20 -13.99 15.90
C LEU A 238 6.04 -13.64 17.14
N SER A 239 7.35 -13.88 17.12
CA SER A 239 8.23 -13.57 18.26
C SER A 239 8.28 -12.06 18.57
N PRO A 240 8.54 -11.15 17.60
CA PRO A 240 8.53 -9.71 17.88
C PRO A 240 7.18 -9.19 18.36
N ARG A 241 6.06 -9.79 17.91
CA ARG A 241 4.74 -9.38 18.40
C ARG A 241 4.52 -9.77 19.87
N LEU A 242 4.99 -10.94 20.26
CA LEU A 242 4.97 -11.36 21.68
C LEU A 242 5.84 -10.43 22.54
N ASP A 243 6.95 -9.90 22.02
CA ASP A 243 7.76 -8.88 22.70
C ASP A 243 6.96 -7.59 22.90
N HIS A 244 6.31 -7.08 21.84
CA HIS A 244 5.49 -5.87 21.93
C HIS A 244 4.34 -6.00 22.95
N ILE A 245 3.61 -7.11 22.93
CA ILE A 245 2.54 -7.38 23.91
C ILE A 245 3.10 -7.44 25.33
N GLN A 246 4.26 -8.07 25.52
CA GLN A 246 4.92 -8.15 26.81
C GLN A 246 5.29 -6.76 27.33
N GLU A 247 5.92 -5.92 26.50
CA GLU A 247 6.27 -4.54 26.87
C GLU A 247 5.04 -3.69 27.19
N SER A 248 3.98 -3.80 26.39
CA SER A 248 2.74 -3.08 26.65
C SER A 248 2.06 -3.55 27.93
N ALA A 249 2.06 -4.85 28.21
CA ALA A 249 1.54 -5.41 29.45
C ALA A 249 2.36 -4.98 30.68
N GLN A 250 3.69 -4.87 30.55
CA GLN A 250 4.57 -4.35 31.60
C GLN A 250 4.30 -2.87 31.91
N LYS A 251 4.16 -2.03 30.87
CA LYS A 251 3.80 -0.61 31.05
C LYS A 251 2.46 -0.44 31.75
N GLU A 252 1.46 -1.22 31.35
CA GLU A 252 0.14 -1.19 31.98
C GLU A 252 0.17 -1.75 33.41
N LEU A 253 0.98 -2.76 33.68
CA LEU A 253 1.19 -3.30 35.02
C LEU A 253 1.74 -2.23 35.97
N LEU A 254 2.74 -1.45 35.56
CA LEU A 254 3.30 -0.36 36.37
C LEU A 254 2.25 0.73 36.71
N ARG A 255 1.37 1.04 35.74
CA ARG A 255 0.26 2.00 35.95
C ARG A 255 -0.77 1.46 36.95
N VAL A 256 -1.15 0.19 36.82
CA VAL A 256 -2.10 -0.47 37.72
C VAL A 256 -1.50 -0.65 39.12
N GLU A 257 -0.22 -1.00 39.25
CA GLU A 257 0.48 -1.11 40.53
C GLU A 257 0.54 0.22 41.28
N SER A 258 0.85 1.30 40.56
CA SER A 258 0.86 2.64 41.13
C SER A 258 -0.51 3.02 41.69
N ARG A 259 -1.60 2.75 40.95
CA ARG A 259 -2.98 3.00 41.41
C ARG A 259 -3.39 2.11 42.59
N TYR A 260 -3.07 0.81 42.54
CA TYR A 260 -3.41 -0.13 43.60
C TYR A 260 -2.77 0.25 44.93
N LYS A 261 -1.52 0.77 44.91
CA LYS A 261 -0.82 1.25 46.11
C LYS A 261 -1.58 2.35 46.87
N TYR A 262 -2.37 3.17 46.19
CA TYR A 262 -3.15 4.24 46.81
C TYR A 262 -4.59 3.82 47.14
N TYR A 263 -5.27 3.12 46.23
CA TYR A 263 -6.71 2.88 46.33
C TYR A 263 -7.11 1.46 46.79
N HIS A 264 -6.18 0.50 46.80
CA HIS A 264 -6.39 -0.89 47.26
C HIS A 264 -7.65 -1.58 46.68
N ASN A 265 -8.02 -1.26 45.44
CA ASN A 265 -9.22 -1.79 44.80
C ASN A 265 -9.06 -3.29 44.44
N PRO A 266 -10.02 -4.17 44.79
CA PRO A 266 -10.01 -5.59 44.39
C PRO A 266 -9.98 -5.83 42.86
N GLU A 267 -10.50 -4.91 42.04
CA GLU A 267 -10.44 -5.04 40.57
C GLU A 267 -9.03 -4.86 40.02
N ASP A 268 -8.28 -3.88 40.54
CA ASP A 268 -6.89 -3.63 40.18
C ASP A 268 -5.98 -4.79 40.60
N LYS A 269 -6.28 -5.45 41.73
CA LYS A 269 -5.60 -6.69 42.16
C LYS A 269 -5.79 -7.83 41.16
N ARG A 270 -7.02 -8.04 40.65
CA ARG A 270 -7.32 -9.06 39.64
C ARG A 270 -6.67 -8.74 38.29
N LYS A 271 -6.71 -7.47 37.87
CA LYS A 271 -6.07 -7.01 36.62
C LYS A 271 -4.55 -7.17 36.67
N LYS A 272 -3.93 -6.82 37.81
CA LYS A 272 -2.50 -7.05 38.10
C LYS A 272 -2.10 -8.52 37.92
N GLN A 273 -2.84 -9.45 38.53
CA GLN A 273 -2.55 -10.89 38.43
C GLN A 273 -2.64 -11.38 36.98
N LYS A 274 -3.66 -10.95 36.22
CA LYS A 274 -3.81 -11.31 34.80
C LYS A 274 -2.67 -10.78 33.94
N LEU A 275 -2.20 -9.54 34.19
CA LEU A 275 -1.07 -8.95 33.46
C LEU A 275 0.24 -9.68 33.77
N GLN A 276 0.49 -10.03 35.03
CA GLN A 276 1.68 -10.81 35.43
C GLN A 276 1.68 -12.19 34.77
N GLN A 277 0.53 -12.87 34.73
CA GLN A 277 0.38 -14.14 34.02
C GLN A 277 0.64 -13.99 32.53
N ALA A 278 0.06 -12.98 31.88
CA ALA A 278 0.25 -12.73 30.45
C ALA A 278 1.73 -12.50 30.10
N ILE A 279 2.46 -11.74 30.92
CA ILE A 279 3.91 -11.50 30.73
C ILE A 279 4.72 -12.80 30.79
N ALA A 280 4.49 -13.62 31.82
CA ALA A 280 5.20 -14.90 31.98
C ALA A 280 4.88 -15.88 30.84
N GLU A 281 3.62 -15.92 30.40
CA GLU A 281 3.21 -16.77 29.29
C GLU A 281 3.77 -16.30 27.93
N CYS A 282 3.85 -14.98 27.68
CA CYS A 282 4.50 -14.44 26.48
C CYS A 282 5.97 -14.86 26.40
N GLN A 283 6.70 -14.83 27.51
CA GLN A 283 8.08 -15.31 27.57
C GLN A 283 8.20 -16.79 27.19
N ARG A 284 7.31 -17.64 27.74
CA ARG A 284 7.26 -19.06 27.39
C ARG A 284 6.93 -19.29 25.92
N MET A 285 5.96 -18.56 25.37
CA MET A 285 5.57 -18.68 23.96
C MET A 285 6.69 -18.26 23.00
N LYS A 286 7.52 -17.27 23.36
CA LYS A 286 8.71 -16.89 22.58
C LYS A 286 9.75 -18.00 22.53
N LEU A 287 10.08 -18.58 23.69
CA LEU A 287 11.01 -19.73 23.76
C LEU A 287 10.49 -20.90 22.90
N GLN A 288 9.17 -21.10 22.90
CA GLN A 288 8.54 -22.11 22.07
C GLN A 288 8.66 -21.82 20.56
N CYS A 289 8.54 -20.57 20.13
CA CYS A 289 8.75 -20.18 18.73
C CYS A 289 10.19 -20.43 18.28
N VAL A 290 11.17 -20.13 19.13
CA VAL A 290 12.59 -20.42 18.86
C VAL A 290 12.81 -21.93 18.76
N HIS A 291 12.22 -22.71 19.66
CA HIS A 291 12.30 -24.16 19.62
C HIS A 291 11.71 -24.73 18.33
N TRP A 292 10.53 -24.29 17.90
CA TRP A 292 9.93 -24.71 16.63
C TRP A 292 10.80 -24.35 15.42
N ALA A 293 11.44 -23.17 15.42
CA ALA A 293 12.33 -22.79 14.34
C ALA A 293 13.65 -23.61 14.31
N SER A 294 14.00 -24.27 15.43
CA SER A 294 15.17 -25.13 15.56
C SER A 294 14.92 -26.59 15.16
N GLU A 295 13.71 -26.93 14.70
CA GLU A 295 13.36 -28.27 14.23
C GLU A 295 14.24 -28.73 13.05
N PRO A 296 14.55 -30.04 12.92
CA PRO A 296 15.49 -30.54 11.92
C PRO A 296 15.18 -30.12 10.49
N PHE A 297 13.90 -30.10 10.10
CA PHE A 297 13.46 -29.74 8.75
C PHE A 297 13.47 -28.22 8.49
N LEU A 298 13.53 -27.37 9.54
CA LEU A 298 13.60 -25.91 9.42
C LEU A 298 15.01 -25.36 9.62
N ARG A 299 15.92 -26.14 10.22
CA ARG A 299 17.29 -25.68 10.52
C ARG A 299 18.06 -25.28 9.26
N THR A 300 17.97 -26.07 8.20
CA THR A 300 18.70 -25.90 6.93
C THR A 300 17.98 -25.01 5.91
N VAL A 301 16.78 -24.53 6.26
CA VAL A 301 15.97 -23.67 5.39
C VAL A 301 16.56 -22.27 5.34
N SER A 302 16.70 -21.73 4.14
CA SER A 302 17.26 -20.41 3.89
C SER A 302 16.32 -19.28 4.32
N SER A 303 16.83 -18.05 4.39
CA SER A 303 16.02 -16.89 4.73
C SER A 303 14.95 -16.66 3.65
N PHE A 304 13.76 -16.29 4.08
CA PHE A 304 12.67 -15.94 3.17
C PHE A 304 12.98 -14.59 2.49
N THR A 305 13.09 -14.60 1.16
CA THR A 305 13.37 -13.42 0.31
C THR A 305 12.29 -13.22 -0.77
N GLY A 306 11.16 -13.92 -0.65
CA GLY A 306 10.12 -13.96 -1.69
C GLY A 306 8.89 -13.12 -1.35
N ILE A 307 8.10 -12.79 -2.37
CA ILE A 307 6.74 -12.24 -2.20
C ILE A 307 5.83 -13.33 -1.61
N ASN A 308 4.86 -12.95 -0.76
CA ASN A 308 3.80 -13.83 -0.29
C ASN A 308 2.98 -14.37 -1.47
N LYS A 309 3.22 -15.62 -1.87
CA LYS A 309 2.55 -16.33 -2.96
C LYS A 309 1.70 -17.44 -2.37
N ALA A 310 0.41 -17.44 -2.68
CA ALA A 310 -0.48 -18.53 -2.33
C ALA A 310 -0.16 -19.75 -3.23
N THR A 311 0.79 -20.57 -2.79
CA THR A 311 1.18 -21.78 -3.52
C THR A 311 0.08 -22.85 -3.43
N GLN A 312 0.04 -23.76 -4.40
CA GLN A 312 -0.90 -24.89 -4.37
C GLN A 312 -0.72 -25.74 -3.10
N MET A 313 0.49 -25.83 -2.55
CA MET A 313 0.74 -26.52 -1.28
C MET A 313 0.10 -25.81 -0.09
N LEU A 314 0.21 -24.48 0.01
CA LEU A 314 -0.49 -23.72 1.06
C LEU A 314 -2.01 -23.76 0.91
N LEU A 315 -2.53 -23.86 -0.33
CA LEU A 315 -3.97 -23.85 -0.57
C LEU A 315 -4.62 -25.23 -0.42
N LYS A 316 -3.98 -26.30 -0.89
CA LYS A 316 -4.60 -27.63 -1.00
C LYS A 316 -4.06 -28.68 -0.02
N HIS A 317 -2.80 -28.57 0.42
CA HIS A 317 -2.24 -29.58 1.32
C HIS A 317 -2.83 -29.43 2.74
N PRO A 318 -3.44 -30.47 3.34
CA PRO A 318 -4.17 -30.33 4.61
C PRO A 318 -3.34 -29.74 5.75
N LEU A 319 -2.06 -30.10 5.86
CA LEU A 319 -1.17 -29.62 6.94
C LEU A 319 -0.72 -28.17 6.74
N TYR A 320 -0.31 -27.82 5.51
CA TYR A 320 0.18 -26.49 5.18
C TYR A 320 -0.95 -25.47 5.00
N ASN A 321 -2.15 -25.92 4.61
CA ASN A 321 -3.35 -25.10 4.63
C ASN A 321 -3.71 -24.67 6.05
N ARG A 322 -3.66 -25.57 7.04
CA ARG A 322 -3.90 -25.20 8.45
C ARG A 322 -2.90 -24.16 8.95
N PHE A 323 -1.62 -24.31 8.61
CA PHE A 323 -0.62 -23.27 8.86
C PHE A 323 -1.00 -21.96 8.18
N TYR A 324 -1.31 -22.01 6.89
CA TYR A 324 -1.62 -20.83 6.09
C TYR A 324 -2.85 -20.08 6.62
N GLN A 325 -3.89 -20.78 7.06
CA GLN A 325 -5.07 -20.17 7.69
C GLN A 325 -4.74 -19.48 9.02
N LEU A 326 -3.85 -20.07 9.83
CA LEU A 326 -3.37 -19.43 11.07
C LEU A 326 -2.49 -18.22 10.78
N TYR A 327 -1.63 -18.32 9.76
CA TYR A 327 -0.81 -17.23 9.26
C TYR A 327 -1.68 -16.05 8.80
N LEU A 328 -2.70 -16.30 7.96
CA LEU A 328 -3.64 -15.28 7.52
C LEU A 328 -4.42 -14.68 8.70
N LYS A 329 -4.86 -15.51 9.65
CA LYS A 329 -5.55 -15.03 10.86
C LYS A 329 -4.65 -14.14 11.74
N PHE A 330 -3.36 -14.43 11.80
CA PHE A 330 -2.40 -13.58 12.50
C PHE A 330 -2.17 -12.27 11.74
N GLN A 331 -1.99 -12.34 10.42
CA GLN A 331 -1.82 -11.16 9.57
C GLN A 331 -3.03 -10.23 9.64
N THR A 332 -4.25 -10.77 9.63
CA THR A 332 -5.48 -10.00 9.81
C THR A 332 -5.62 -9.38 11.21
N HIS A 333 -5.00 -9.96 12.23
CA HIS A 333 -4.96 -9.37 13.56
C HIS A 333 -3.91 -8.25 13.68
N LEU A 334 -2.71 -8.46 13.14
CA LEU A 334 -1.68 -7.42 13.05
C LEU A 334 -2.20 -6.18 12.30
N LYS A 335 -2.89 -6.41 11.17
CA LYS A 335 -3.54 -5.35 10.39
C LYS A 335 -4.55 -4.51 11.20
N LYS A 336 -5.17 -5.04 12.26
CA LYS A 336 -6.11 -4.29 13.12
C LYS A 336 -5.41 -3.43 14.15
N THR A 337 -4.27 -3.88 14.70
CA THR A 337 -3.59 -3.15 15.79
C THR A 337 -2.62 -2.08 15.26
N TYR A 338 -1.93 -2.32 14.15
CA TYR A 338 -1.02 -1.32 13.55
C TYR A 338 -1.76 -0.21 12.76
N SER A 339 -2.99 -0.49 12.30
CA SER A 339 -3.82 0.46 11.53
C SER A 339 -4.32 1.67 12.34
N THR A 340 -4.16 1.72 13.66
CA THR A 340 -4.76 2.81 14.47
C THR A 340 -3.72 3.87 14.90
N ASP A 341 -2.53 3.48 15.37
CA ASP A 341 -1.66 4.45 16.06
C ASP A 341 -0.54 5.05 15.21
N LYS A 342 -0.07 4.35 14.17
CA LYS A 342 1.01 4.84 13.28
C LYS A 342 0.53 5.23 11.90
N TYR A 343 -0.51 4.57 11.41
CA TYR A 343 -1.18 4.88 10.15
C TYR A 343 -1.89 6.24 10.18
N VAL A 344 -2.52 6.60 11.31
CA VAL A 344 -3.07 7.94 11.51
C VAL A 344 -1.97 8.99 11.46
N THR A 345 -0.79 8.71 12.01
CA THR A 345 0.37 9.61 11.97
C THR A 345 0.94 9.74 10.55
N GLU A 346 1.14 8.64 9.80
CA GLU A 346 1.65 8.67 8.42
C GLU A 346 0.67 9.25 7.39
N ILE A 347 -0.63 8.95 7.52
CA ILE A 347 -1.66 9.66 6.74
C ILE A 347 -1.68 11.13 7.13
N SER A 348 -1.56 11.46 8.41
CA SER A 348 -1.48 12.85 8.85
C SER A 348 -0.27 13.53 8.23
N LEU A 349 0.85 12.85 7.94
CA LEU A 349 1.99 13.44 7.25
C LEU A 349 1.75 13.74 5.74
N ARG A 350 0.75 13.15 5.08
CA ARG A 350 0.50 13.35 3.63
C ARG A 350 -0.25 14.66 3.32
N LYS A 351 -0.14 15.13 2.07
CA LYS A 351 -0.89 16.31 1.58
C LYS A 351 -2.38 15.98 1.57
N VAL A 352 -3.22 16.89 2.07
CA VAL A 352 -4.69 16.76 2.05
C VAL A 352 -5.23 16.59 0.63
N SER A 353 -4.59 17.21 -0.37
CA SER A 353 -4.94 17.01 -1.78
C SER A 353 -4.74 15.56 -2.24
N GLU A 354 -3.62 14.94 -1.85
CA GLU A 354 -3.31 13.53 -2.17
C GLU A 354 -4.23 12.58 -1.41
N LEU A 355 -4.53 12.88 -0.14
CA LEU A 355 -5.49 12.12 0.66
C LEU A 355 -6.89 12.17 0.05
N TYR A 356 -7.32 13.34 -0.39
CA TYR A 356 -8.60 13.54 -1.06
C TYR A 356 -8.68 12.77 -2.38
N GLU A 357 -7.61 12.79 -3.17
CA GLU A 357 -7.52 12.04 -4.43
C GLU A 357 -7.66 10.53 -4.17
N MET A 358 -6.87 9.98 -3.26
CA MET A 358 -6.98 8.56 -2.86
C MET A 358 -8.37 8.22 -2.33
N TRP A 359 -8.92 9.03 -1.42
CA TRP A 359 -10.26 8.82 -0.86
C TRP A 359 -11.34 8.84 -1.95
N SER A 360 -11.27 9.77 -2.89
CA SER A 360 -12.23 9.91 -3.98
C SER A 360 -12.20 8.68 -4.89
N ILE A 361 -11.00 8.27 -5.32
CA ILE A 361 -10.83 7.10 -6.19
C ILE A 361 -11.31 5.84 -5.46
N PHE A 362 -10.89 5.59 -4.21
CA PHE A 362 -11.33 4.41 -3.47
C PHE A 362 -12.83 4.38 -3.23
N THR A 363 -13.44 5.54 -2.97
CA THR A 363 -14.89 5.65 -2.84
C THR A 363 -15.59 5.32 -4.16
N ALA A 364 -15.08 5.82 -5.29
CA ALA A 364 -15.60 5.49 -6.62
C ALA A 364 -15.43 4.00 -6.93
N THR A 365 -14.24 3.43 -6.69
CA THR A 365 -13.94 2.01 -6.83
C THR A 365 -14.93 1.16 -6.05
N ARG A 366 -15.19 1.47 -4.78
CA ARG A 366 -16.17 0.73 -3.97
C ARG A 366 -17.56 0.74 -4.61
N ILE A 367 -18.04 1.91 -5.04
CA ILE A 367 -19.37 2.04 -5.66
C ILE A 367 -19.43 1.22 -6.95
N LEU A 368 -18.44 1.38 -7.84
CA LEU A 368 -18.38 0.65 -9.11
C LEU A 368 -18.32 -0.87 -8.91
N VAL A 369 -17.50 -1.35 -7.96
CA VAL A 369 -17.41 -2.78 -7.60
C VAL A 369 -18.75 -3.29 -7.06
N ASP A 370 -19.45 -2.51 -6.23
CA ASP A 370 -20.76 -2.88 -5.71
C ASP A 370 -21.81 -2.97 -6.81
N GLU A 371 -21.84 -2.02 -7.76
CA GLU A 371 -22.74 -2.04 -8.92
C GLU A 371 -22.46 -3.25 -9.82
N LEU A 372 -21.19 -3.52 -10.13
CA LEU A 372 -20.80 -4.69 -10.93
C LEU A 372 -21.16 -6.02 -10.24
N LYS A 373 -21.00 -6.13 -8.92
CA LYS A 373 -21.44 -7.32 -8.17
C LYS A 373 -22.95 -7.52 -8.26
N GLN A 374 -23.74 -6.45 -8.19
CA GLN A 374 -25.18 -6.52 -8.35
C GLN A 374 -25.58 -6.96 -9.76
N ALA A 375 -24.78 -6.60 -10.77
CA ALA A 375 -24.94 -7.05 -12.15
C ALA A 375 -24.40 -8.48 -12.42
N GLY A 376 -23.88 -9.18 -11.42
CA GLY A 376 -23.44 -10.58 -11.55
C GLY A 376 -21.94 -10.77 -11.86
N TYR A 377 -21.13 -9.72 -11.78
CA TYR A 377 -19.68 -9.83 -11.91
C TYR A 377 -19.04 -10.36 -10.62
N HIS A 378 -18.08 -11.26 -10.77
CA HIS A 378 -17.32 -11.84 -9.68
C HIS A 378 -15.86 -11.37 -9.74
N MET A 379 -15.24 -11.18 -8.59
CA MET A 379 -13.85 -10.72 -8.50
C MET A 379 -12.89 -11.89 -8.72
N ILE A 380 -11.99 -11.78 -9.70
CA ILE A 380 -10.95 -12.79 -10.01
C ILE A 380 -9.66 -12.50 -9.24
N SER A 381 -9.30 -11.22 -9.14
CA SER A 381 -8.10 -10.81 -8.43
C SER A 381 -8.25 -9.43 -7.81
N ASN A 382 -7.53 -9.24 -6.71
CA ASN A 382 -7.30 -7.96 -6.08
C ASN A 382 -5.82 -7.90 -5.67
N ALA A 383 -5.04 -7.12 -6.41
CA ALA A 383 -3.62 -6.87 -6.17
C ALA A 383 -3.37 -5.43 -5.69
N THR A 384 -4.41 -4.77 -5.15
CA THR A 384 -4.37 -3.34 -4.77
C THR A 384 -3.37 -3.05 -3.64
N PHE A 385 -2.93 -4.05 -2.87
CA PHE A 385 -2.19 -3.85 -1.63
C PHE A 385 -0.92 -4.72 -1.55
N TYR A 386 0.24 -4.08 -1.32
CA TYR A 386 1.43 -4.77 -0.79
C TYR A 386 1.80 -4.22 0.58
N GLU A 387 2.25 -5.14 1.43
CA GLU A 387 3.10 -4.96 2.61
C GLU A 387 4.52 -5.27 2.15
N VAL A 388 5.50 -4.40 2.39
CA VAL A 388 6.91 -4.78 2.21
C VAL A 388 7.80 -4.14 3.27
N GLU A 389 8.56 -5.02 3.93
CA GLU A 389 9.81 -4.85 4.68
C GLU A 389 9.87 -3.78 5.78
N THR A 390 10.42 -4.17 6.93
CA THR A 390 10.58 -3.39 8.17
C THR A 390 9.29 -3.00 8.88
N ASP A 391 8.78 -3.88 9.76
CA ASP A 391 7.91 -3.60 10.92
C ASP A 391 6.69 -2.64 10.76
N TYR A 392 6.33 -2.23 9.54
CA TYR A 392 5.30 -1.24 9.22
C TYR A 392 4.54 -1.62 7.93
N PHE A 393 3.25 -1.31 7.89
CA PHE A 393 2.41 -1.42 6.69
C PHE A 393 2.49 -0.09 5.92
N GLU A 394 3.28 -0.04 4.85
CA GLU A 394 3.23 1.06 3.89
C GLU A 394 2.18 0.76 2.81
N PHE A 395 1.31 1.73 2.52
CA PHE A 395 0.34 1.65 1.44
C PHE A 395 0.99 2.08 0.12
N ASP A 396 1.31 1.12 -0.73
CA ASP A 396 1.69 1.39 -2.11
C ASP A 396 0.70 0.76 -3.10
N VAL A 397 -0.06 1.61 -3.78
CA VAL A 397 -0.98 1.21 -4.84
C VAL A 397 -0.15 1.08 -6.10
N ARG A 398 -0.08 -0.13 -6.66
CA ARG A 398 0.68 -0.35 -7.91
C ARG A 398 0.08 0.46 -9.05
N LYS A 399 0.82 1.49 -9.44
CA LYS A 399 0.53 2.31 -10.62
C LYS A 399 0.63 1.47 -11.88
N ASN A 400 -0.22 1.76 -12.86
CA ASN A 400 -0.21 1.10 -14.17
C ASN A 400 -0.32 -0.44 -14.15
N THR A 401 -0.94 -1.01 -13.10
CA THR A 401 -1.21 -2.44 -13.00
C THR A 401 -2.69 -2.64 -12.61
N PRO A 402 -3.38 -3.65 -13.17
CA PRO A 402 -4.74 -3.97 -12.73
C PRO A 402 -4.77 -4.30 -11.24
N ALA A 403 -5.40 -3.41 -10.48
CA ALA A 403 -5.52 -3.52 -9.04
C ALA A 403 -6.70 -4.41 -8.66
N ILE A 404 -7.79 -4.34 -9.42
CA ILE A 404 -8.96 -5.21 -9.26
C ILE A 404 -9.35 -5.73 -10.64
N ILE A 405 -9.62 -7.03 -10.74
CA ILE A 405 -10.14 -7.66 -11.96
C ILE A 405 -11.46 -8.36 -11.62
N MET A 406 -12.51 -8.04 -12.37
CA MET A 406 -13.84 -8.63 -12.24
C MET A 406 -14.31 -9.21 -13.58
N THR A 407 -15.12 -10.26 -13.55
CA THR A 407 -15.72 -10.85 -14.77
C THR A 407 -17.10 -11.42 -14.53
N ASP A 408 -17.93 -11.39 -15.56
CA ASP A 408 -19.18 -12.15 -15.69
C ASP A 408 -19.03 -13.40 -16.60
N GLY A 409 -17.82 -13.64 -17.11
CA GLY A 409 -17.48 -14.68 -18.09
C GLY A 409 -17.39 -14.18 -19.54
N THR A 410 -18.07 -13.07 -19.89
CA THR A 410 -18.04 -12.46 -21.24
C THR A 410 -17.15 -11.23 -21.27
N TYR A 411 -17.28 -10.39 -20.27
CA TYR A 411 -16.53 -9.16 -20.09
C TYR A 411 -15.56 -9.31 -18.91
N THR A 412 -14.38 -8.71 -19.08
CA THR A 412 -13.38 -8.56 -18.02
C THR A 412 -13.20 -7.07 -17.75
N VAL A 413 -13.46 -6.67 -16.50
CA VAL A 413 -13.34 -5.29 -16.04
C VAL A 413 -12.09 -5.16 -15.17
N GLN A 414 -11.19 -4.26 -15.55
CA GLN A 414 -9.93 -4.00 -14.86
C GLN A 414 -9.91 -2.59 -14.30
N PHE A 415 -9.65 -2.45 -13.01
CA PHE A 415 -9.48 -1.16 -12.34
C PHE A 415 -7.98 -0.86 -12.23
N ILE A 416 -7.53 0.23 -12.85
CA ILE A 416 -6.11 0.59 -12.95
C ILE A 416 -5.88 1.99 -12.37
N TYR A 417 -4.98 2.09 -11.41
CA TYR A 417 -4.55 3.38 -10.83
C TYR A 417 -3.38 3.94 -11.64
N GLU A 418 -3.43 5.23 -11.94
CA GLU A 418 -2.44 5.93 -12.77
C GLU A 418 -1.99 5.11 -14.01
N PRO A 419 -2.92 4.72 -14.92
CA PRO A 419 -2.57 3.94 -16.09
C PRO A 419 -1.64 4.71 -17.02
N VAL A 420 -0.68 4.00 -17.61
CA VAL A 420 0.30 4.53 -18.56
C VAL A 420 0.03 3.95 -19.94
N TYR A 421 -0.51 4.80 -20.81
CA TYR A 421 -0.73 4.45 -22.21
C TYR A 421 0.49 4.83 -23.07
N PRO A 422 1.07 3.89 -23.83
CA PRO A 422 2.20 4.20 -24.70
C PRO A 422 1.80 5.11 -25.85
N ASN A 423 2.74 5.92 -26.36
CA ASN A 423 2.50 6.69 -27.59
C ASN A 423 2.23 5.73 -28.76
N LYS A 424 1.24 6.01 -29.61
CA LYS A 424 0.92 5.15 -30.75
C LYS A 424 2.09 4.92 -31.71
N ALA A 425 3.05 5.85 -31.76
CA ALA A 425 4.26 5.74 -32.57
C ALA A 425 5.22 4.63 -32.09
N VAL A 426 5.17 4.23 -30.82
CA VAL A 426 6.02 3.15 -30.27
C VAL A 426 5.30 1.79 -30.23
N VAL A 427 4.02 1.73 -30.63
CA VAL A 427 3.25 0.49 -30.70
C VAL A 427 3.47 -0.14 -32.06
N HIS A 428 4.36 -1.14 -32.12
CA HIS A 428 4.71 -1.87 -33.33
C HIS A 428 4.24 -3.32 -33.29
N HIS A 429 3.71 -3.81 -34.41
CA HIS A 429 3.34 -5.21 -34.66
C HIS A 429 2.41 -5.84 -33.62
N ARG A 430 1.62 -5.02 -32.92
CA ARG A 430 0.64 -5.47 -31.93
C ARG A 430 -0.54 -4.52 -31.84
N SER A 431 -1.67 -5.03 -31.37
CA SER A 431 -2.83 -4.22 -30.98
C SER A 431 -2.70 -3.80 -29.52
N ALA A 432 -2.97 -2.54 -29.19
CA ALA A 432 -2.89 -2.06 -27.81
C ALA A 432 -3.70 -0.77 -27.61
N LEU A 433 -4.03 -0.47 -26.34
CA LEU A 433 -4.40 0.89 -25.95
C LEU A 433 -3.17 1.81 -26.09
N ALA A 434 -3.37 3.00 -26.66
CA ALA A 434 -2.30 3.93 -26.97
C ALA A 434 -2.78 5.39 -26.92
N VAL A 435 -1.82 6.31 -26.92
CA VAL A 435 -2.09 7.75 -27.03
C VAL A 435 -1.78 8.23 -28.44
N ASP A 436 -2.76 8.86 -29.09
CA ASP A 436 -2.59 9.59 -30.33
C ASP A 436 -2.18 11.05 -30.07
N ALA A 437 -0.87 11.27 -29.92
CA ALA A 437 -0.36 12.62 -29.82
C ALA A 437 1.06 12.77 -30.38
N PRO A 438 1.20 13.29 -31.62
CA PRO A 438 2.46 13.25 -32.37
C PRO A 438 3.57 14.22 -31.90
N ASN A 439 3.28 15.24 -31.09
CA ASN A 439 4.23 16.35 -30.82
C ASN A 439 4.54 16.64 -29.34
N VAL A 440 4.39 15.69 -28.42
CA VAL A 440 4.57 15.99 -26.99
C VAL A 440 5.55 15.03 -26.32
N PRO A 441 6.59 15.55 -25.64
CA PRO A 441 7.56 14.74 -24.90
C PRO A 441 6.91 13.86 -23.82
N ASN A 442 7.52 12.70 -23.62
CA ASN A 442 6.92 11.47 -23.11
C ASN A 442 6.72 11.39 -21.57
N LYS A 443 6.57 12.49 -20.80
CA LYS A 443 6.88 12.38 -19.36
C LYS A 443 6.10 13.15 -18.27
N GLY A 444 4.89 13.69 -18.47
CA GLY A 444 4.25 14.32 -17.30
C GLY A 444 2.75 14.52 -17.19
N HIS A 445 1.95 14.51 -18.26
CA HIS A 445 0.57 15.03 -18.18
C HIS A 445 -0.48 14.18 -18.91
N ARG A 446 -0.31 12.86 -18.96
CA ARG A 446 -1.14 11.98 -19.81
C ARG A 446 -1.71 10.74 -19.14
N THR A 447 -1.32 10.49 -17.91
CA THR A 447 -1.92 9.44 -17.10
C THR A 447 -3.11 10.08 -16.39
N PRO A 448 -4.34 9.59 -16.57
CA PRO A 448 -5.41 9.91 -15.64
C PRO A 448 -5.10 9.31 -14.27
N ASP A 449 -5.75 9.77 -13.21
CA ASP A 449 -5.51 9.23 -11.87
C ASP A 449 -6.09 7.81 -11.72
N PHE A 450 -7.15 7.48 -12.47
CA PHE A 450 -7.82 6.18 -12.44
C PHE A 450 -8.52 5.85 -13.76
N ALA A 451 -8.48 4.57 -14.16
CA ALA A 451 -9.26 4.07 -15.28
C ALA A 451 -9.94 2.73 -14.96
N VAL A 452 -11.10 2.54 -15.58
CA VAL A 452 -11.80 1.27 -15.65
C VAL A 452 -11.76 0.79 -17.10
N GLU A 453 -10.95 -0.23 -17.35
CA GLU A 453 -10.74 -0.81 -18.67
C GLU A 453 -11.59 -2.07 -18.83
N VAL A 454 -12.39 -2.11 -19.88
CA VAL A 454 -13.29 -3.21 -20.20
C VAL A 454 -12.76 -3.97 -21.39
N TYR A 455 -12.69 -5.29 -21.25
CA TYR A 455 -12.26 -6.20 -22.30
C TYR A 455 -13.37 -7.19 -22.60
N GLN A 456 -13.59 -7.44 -23.88
CA GLN A 456 -14.45 -8.51 -24.37
C GLN A 456 -13.57 -9.49 -25.15
N ASN A 457 -13.45 -10.74 -24.68
CA ASN A 457 -12.55 -11.74 -25.27
C ASN A 457 -11.10 -11.22 -25.49
N ASP A 458 -10.51 -10.59 -24.46
CA ASP A 458 -9.17 -9.97 -24.47
C ASP A 458 -8.98 -8.79 -25.44
N ILE A 459 -10.05 -8.32 -26.09
CA ILE A 459 -10.02 -7.13 -26.93
C ILE A 459 -10.57 -5.95 -26.12
N PRO A 460 -9.85 -4.81 -26.04
CA PRO A 460 -10.39 -3.60 -25.41
C PRO A 460 -11.73 -3.21 -26.04
N HIS A 461 -12.75 -3.09 -25.20
CA HIS A 461 -14.12 -2.77 -25.58
C HIS A 461 -14.46 -1.32 -25.24
N SER A 462 -14.14 -0.89 -24.02
CA SER A 462 -14.39 0.49 -23.56
C SER A 462 -13.47 0.87 -22.41
N VAL A 463 -13.23 2.17 -22.24
CA VAL A 463 -12.46 2.73 -21.12
C VAL A 463 -13.24 3.87 -20.47
N LEU A 464 -13.38 3.83 -19.15
CA LEU A 464 -13.89 4.95 -18.35
C LEU A 464 -12.72 5.61 -17.62
N ILE A 465 -12.68 6.94 -17.62
CA ILE A 465 -11.59 7.71 -17.05
C ILE A 465 -12.09 8.54 -15.87
N PHE A 466 -11.33 8.51 -14.78
CA PHE A 466 -11.58 9.33 -13.60
C PHE A 466 -10.31 10.04 -13.15
N ASP A 467 -10.46 11.31 -12.76
CA ASP A 467 -9.35 12.15 -12.32
C ASP A 467 -9.82 12.94 -11.10
N ALA A 468 -9.15 12.79 -9.97
CA ALA A 468 -9.59 13.40 -8.73
C ALA A 468 -8.83 14.70 -8.48
N LYS A 469 -9.58 15.78 -8.24
CA LYS A 469 -9.00 17.12 -8.12
C LYS A 469 -9.57 17.84 -6.92
N TYR A 470 -8.70 18.18 -5.97
CA TYR A 470 -9.04 18.96 -4.78
C TYR A 470 -9.16 20.47 -5.09
N ARG A 471 -9.92 20.82 -6.14
CA ARG A 471 -10.17 22.20 -6.57
C ARG A 471 -11.57 22.38 -7.14
N TYR A 472 -12.07 23.61 -7.05
CA TYR A 472 -13.37 24.05 -7.55
C TYR A 472 -13.37 25.57 -7.66
N GLU A 473 -14.28 26.11 -8.47
CA GLU A 473 -14.59 27.51 -8.63
C GLU A 473 -15.98 27.84 -8.06
N LYS A 474 -16.13 29.07 -7.55
CA LYS A 474 -17.42 29.57 -7.05
C LYS A 474 -18.16 30.24 -8.21
N GLN A 475 -19.27 29.66 -8.66
CA GLN A 475 -20.08 30.22 -9.75
C GLN A 475 -21.28 31.07 -9.26
N GLY A 476 -21.52 31.12 -7.94
CA GLY A 476 -22.61 31.91 -7.35
C GLY A 476 -22.69 31.72 -5.82
N ARG A 477 -23.78 32.19 -5.19
CA ARG A 477 -24.02 31.96 -3.75
C ARG A 477 -24.19 30.46 -3.48
N GLY A 478 -23.16 29.84 -2.92
CA GLY A 478 -23.18 28.45 -2.48
C GLY A 478 -23.05 27.39 -3.57
N GLN A 479 -22.69 27.76 -4.82
CA GLN A 479 -22.45 26.81 -5.91
C GLN A 479 -20.95 26.65 -6.17
N PHE A 480 -20.49 25.40 -6.13
CA PHE A 480 -19.10 25.01 -6.33
C PHE A 480 -19.00 24.07 -7.53
N ALA A 481 -18.37 24.54 -8.60
CA ALA A 481 -18.26 23.85 -9.88
C ALA A 481 -16.79 23.45 -10.16
N PRO A 482 -16.52 22.44 -11.01
CA PRO A 482 -15.17 22.15 -11.47
C PRO A 482 -14.60 23.34 -12.27
N LYS A 483 -13.27 23.45 -12.36
CA LYS A 483 -12.65 24.46 -13.23
C LYS A 483 -12.83 24.07 -14.70
N SER A 484 -12.93 25.05 -15.60
CA SER A 484 -12.99 24.80 -17.04
C SER A 484 -11.77 24.04 -17.56
N GLU A 485 -10.56 24.39 -17.08
CA GLU A 485 -9.31 23.70 -17.43
C GLU A 485 -9.32 22.20 -17.08
N ASP A 486 -9.99 21.82 -15.98
CA ASP A 486 -10.12 20.41 -15.58
C ASP A 486 -11.03 19.65 -16.55
N LEU A 487 -12.13 20.28 -16.99
CA LEU A 487 -13.06 19.70 -17.97
C LEU A 487 -12.42 19.55 -19.35
N GLU A 488 -11.60 20.53 -19.76
CA GLU A 488 -10.81 20.45 -20.98
C GLU A 488 -9.82 19.29 -20.95
N ARG A 489 -9.19 19.04 -19.80
CA ARG A 489 -8.31 17.88 -19.60
C ARG A 489 -9.07 16.56 -19.75
N MET A 490 -10.32 16.48 -19.28
CA MET A 490 -11.16 15.28 -19.49
C MET A 490 -11.51 15.06 -20.96
N SER A 491 -11.84 16.15 -21.68
CA SER A 491 -12.03 16.08 -23.14
C SER A 491 -10.76 15.57 -23.82
N HIS A 492 -9.61 16.10 -23.42
CA HIS A 492 -8.32 15.69 -23.96
C HIS A 492 -8.08 14.19 -23.77
N TYR A 493 -8.26 13.65 -22.56
CA TYR A 493 -8.12 12.21 -22.33
C TYR A 493 -9.02 11.38 -23.24
N LYS A 494 -10.28 11.78 -23.38
CA LYS A 494 -11.24 11.10 -24.24
C LYS A 494 -10.83 11.10 -25.72
N ASP A 495 -10.28 12.22 -26.20
CA ASP A 495 -9.92 12.39 -27.60
C ASP A 495 -8.57 11.76 -27.97
N VAL A 496 -7.64 11.60 -27.02
CA VAL A 496 -6.28 11.09 -27.30
C VAL A 496 -6.06 9.62 -26.99
N ILE A 497 -6.83 9.03 -26.06
CA ILE A 497 -6.67 7.62 -25.70
C ILE A 497 -7.50 6.77 -26.68
N ILE A 498 -6.82 5.93 -27.44
CA ILE A 498 -7.38 5.14 -28.52
C ILE A 498 -7.04 3.66 -28.38
N TYR A 499 -7.83 2.81 -29.02
CA TYR A 499 -7.44 1.44 -29.32
C TYR A 499 -6.82 1.37 -30.71
N ARG A 500 -5.53 1.03 -30.77
CA ARG A 500 -4.81 0.82 -32.04
C ARG A 500 -4.80 -0.66 -32.37
N LYS A 501 -5.55 -1.06 -33.39
CA LYS A 501 -5.61 -2.45 -33.87
C LYS A 501 -4.61 -2.69 -34.99
N TYR A 502 -3.74 -3.68 -34.82
CA TYR A 502 -2.87 -4.14 -35.90
C TYR A 502 -3.65 -5.04 -36.87
N THR A 503 -3.64 -4.71 -38.16
CA THR A 503 -4.41 -5.41 -39.20
C THR A 503 -3.55 -6.23 -40.17
N GLY A 504 -2.23 -6.26 -39.95
CA GLY A 504 -1.28 -6.86 -40.90
C GLY A 504 -1.05 -5.96 -42.11
N GLY A 505 0.21 -5.60 -42.38
CA GLY A 505 0.59 -4.71 -43.47
C GLY A 505 1.88 -3.94 -43.19
N THR A 506 2.29 -3.09 -44.13
CA THR A 506 3.47 -2.21 -44.02
C THR A 506 3.05 -0.73 -43.91
N GLY A 507 3.78 0.05 -43.11
CA GLY A 507 3.54 1.47 -42.94
C GLY A 507 2.23 1.82 -42.21
N THR A 508 1.62 2.96 -42.57
CA THR A 508 0.41 3.51 -41.92
C THR A 508 -0.85 2.66 -42.12
N LYS A 509 -0.90 1.86 -43.21
CA LYS A 509 -2.02 0.94 -43.51
C LYS A 509 -2.05 -0.31 -42.62
N ALA A 510 -1.01 -0.54 -41.83
CA ALA A 510 -0.91 -1.71 -40.96
C ALA A 510 -1.75 -1.60 -39.67
N TYR A 511 -2.33 -0.43 -39.41
CA TYR A 511 -3.07 -0.14 -38.18
C TYR A 511 -4.40 0.54 -38.48
N LYS A 512 -5.40 0.24 -37.64
CA LYS A 512 -6.66 0.97 -37.58
C LYS A 512 -6.88 1.46 -36.15
N ASP A 513 -7.06 2.76 -36.00
CA ASP A 513 -7.27 3.42 -34.70
C ASP A 513 -8.79 3.55 -34.44
N TYR A 514 -9.21 3.32 -33.20
CA TYR A 514 -10.60 3.39 -32.75
C TYR A 514 -10.71 4.22 -31.47
N ASP A 515 -11.71 5.08 -31.39
CA ASP A 515 -12.08 5.76 -30.15
C ASP A 515 -12.60 4.73 -29.14
N ILE A 516 -12.05 4.73 -27.92
CA ILE A 516 -12.33 3.68 -26.92
C ILE A 516 -12.84 4.25 -25.59
N VAL A 517 -12.62 5.53 -25.32
CA VAL A 517 -13.02 6.17 -24.06
C VAL A 517 -14.51 6.53 -24.08
N THR A 518 -15.33 5.81 -23.33
CA THR A 518 -16.78 6.02 -23.27
C THR A 518 -17.14 7.22 -22.42
N SER A 519 -16.44 7.45 -21.30
CA SER A 519 -16.65 8.58 -20.41
C SER A 519 -15.37 9.06 -19.73
N ALA A 520 -15.34 10.35 -19.37
CA ALA A 520 -14.23 10.95 -18.64
C ALA A 520 -14.77 11.95 -17.61
N CYS A 521 -14.55 11.67 -16.32
CA CYS A 521 -15.17 12.41 -15.22
C CYS A 521 -14.16 12.88 -14.17
N ILE A 522 -14.34 14.11 -13.67
CA ILE A 522 -13.56 14.63 -12.54
C ILE A 522 -14.25 14.25 -11.22
N LEU A 523 -13.51 13.79 -10.22
CA LEU A 523 -13.98 13.63 -8.85
C LEU A 523 -13.55 14.86 -8.04
N TYR A 524 -14.49 15.70 -7.59
CA TYR A 524 -14.16 17.01 -7.02
C TYR A 524 -15.02 17.40 -5.80
N PRO A 525 -14.50 18.24 -4.87
CA PRO A 525 -15.15 18.52 -3.60
C PRO A 525 -16.26 19.58 -3.70
N GLY A 526 -16.94 19.65 -4.85
CA GLY A 526 -18.07 20.56 -5.07
C GLY A 526 -19.41 19.95 -4.67
N ASN A 527 -20.48 20.58 -5.15
CA ASN A 527 -21.84 20.21 -4.78
C ASN A 527 -22.78 19.99 -5.96
N HIS A 528 -22.26 20.10 -7.20
CA HIS A 528 -23.06 19.96 -8.41
C HIS A 528 -22.61 18.73 -9.21
N LEU A 529 -23.56 17.88 -9.60
CA LEU A 529 -23.32 16.82 -10.58
C LEU A 529 -23.35 17.42 -11.98
N TYR A 530 -22.25 17.36 -12.72
CA TYR A 530 -22.18 17.86 -14.09
C TYR A 530 -21.93 16.70 -15.04
N ILE A 531 -22.79 16.48 -16.02
CA ILE A 531 -22.54 15.55 -17.13
C ILE A 531 -22.81 16.33 -18.41
N GLY A 532 -21.74 16.67 -19.12
CA GLY A 532 -21.77 17.42 -20.36
C GLY A 532 -21.94 16.53 -21.59
N ARG A 533 -21.80 17.14 -22.77
CA ARG A 533 -21.84 16.42 -24.05
C ARG A 533 -20.70 15.40 -24.11
N LYS A 534 -20.95 14.28 -24.81
CA LYS A 534 -20.00 13.16 -24.95
C LYS A 534 -19.60 12.46 -23.63
N TYR A 535 -20.42 12.59 -22.57
CA TYR A 535 -20.18 11.98 -21.25
C TYR A 535 -18.87 12.44 -20.59
N ILE A 536 -18.54 13.71 -20.81
CA ILE A 536 -17.50 14.43 -20.06
C ILE A 536 -18.17 15.09 -18.86
N GLY A 537 -17.74 14.73 -17.65
CA GLY A 537 -18.47 15.09 -16.44
C GLY A 537 -17.61 15.50 -15.25
N ALA A 538 -18.29 15.88 -14.17
CA ALA A 538 -17.72 16.08 -12.86
C ALA A 538 -18.70 15.56 -11.79
N LEU A 539 -18.21 14.61 -10.99
CA LEU A 539 -18.94 13.96 -9.92
C LEU A 539 -18.57 14.61 -8.57
N PRO A 540 -19.55 15.12 -7.81
CA PRO A 540 -19.29 15.79 -6.55
C PRO A 540 -19.00 14.75 -5.46
N PHE A 541 -17.74 14.66 -5.05
CA PHE A 541 -17.28 13.79 -3.98
C PHE A 541 -16.94 14.62 -2.75
N PHE A 542 -17.76 14.53 -1.71
CA PHE A 542 -17.58 15.31 -0.48
C PHE A 542 -17.62 14.40 0.74
N VAL A 543 -16.70 14.55 1.68
CA VAL A 543 -16.67 13.67 2.87
C VAL A 543 -17.94 13.88 3.70
N GLY A 544 -18.63 12.80 4.07
CA GLY A 544 -19.92 12.89 4.75
C GLY A 544 -21.07 13.34 3.84
N MET A 545 -21.08 12.91 2.57
CA MET A 545 -22.22 13.13 1.66
C MET A 545 -23.54 12.70 2.32
N SER A 546 -24.59 13.50 2.11
CA SER A 546 -25.94 13.08 2.50
C SER A 546 -26.36 11.84 1.69
N PRO A 547 -27.27 10.99 2.23
CA PRO A 547 -27.73 9.79 1.52
C PRO A 547 -28.26 10.08 0.11
N GLN A 548 -28.97 11.21 -0.06
CA GLN A 548 -29.46 11.66 -1.35
C GLN A 548 -28.34 11.93 -2.36
N ARG A 549 -27.23 12.54 -1.92
CA ARG A 549 -26.07 12.81 -2.79
C ARG A 549 -25.31 11.54 -3.12
N ILE A 550 -25.16 10.63 -2.15
CA ILE A 550 -24.56 9.31 -2.40
C ILE A 550 -25.37 8.58 -3.48
N GLN A 551 -26.70 8.59 -3.39
CA GLN A 551 -27.55 7.97 -4.39
C GLN A 551 -27.43 8.63 -5.77
N ALA A 552 -27.34 9.97 -5.84
CA ALA A 552 -27.14 10.67 -7.10
C ALA A 552 -25.80 10.34 -7.76
N VAL A 553 -24.72 10.26 -6.99
CA VAL A 553 -23.39 9.85 -7.48
C VAL A 553 -23.39 8.38 -7.90
N ARG A 554 -24.04 7.51 -7.13
CA ARG A 554 -24.22 6.09 -7.47
C ARG A 554 -24.98 5.93 -8.78
N GLN A 555 -26.08 6.64 -8.95
CA GLN A 555 -26.84 6.63 -10.21
C GLN A 555 -25.99 7.12 -11.37
N ALA A 556 -25.24 8.21 -11.21
CA ALA A 556 -24.35 8.69 -12.27
C ALA A 556 -23.30 7.64 -12.64
N LEU A 557 -22.66 6.98 -11.68
CA LEU A 557 -21.69 5.91 -11.94
C LEU A 557 -22.35 4.69 -12.59
N HIS A 558 -23.57 4.35 -12.20
CA HIS A 558 -24.38 3.31 -12.82
C HIS A 558 -24.64 3.64 -14.31
N ASP A 559 -25.08 4.86 -14.61
CA ASP A 559 -25.31 5.30 -16.00
C ASP A 559 -24.01 5.23 -16.82
N LEU A 560 -22.85 5.55 -16.23
CA LEU A 560 -21.55 5.41 -16.89
C LEU A 560 -21.17 3.95 -17.19
N LEU A 561 -21.50 3.02 -16.30
CA LEU A 561 -21.31 1.58 -16.53
C LEU A 561 -22.26 1.07 -17.61
N ALA A 562 -23.50 1.55 -17.65
CA ALA A 562 -24.48 1.20 -18.68
C ALA A 562 -24.02 1.67 -20.07
N LEU A 563 -23.41 2.85 -20.16
CA LEU A 563 -22.79 3.37 -21.39
C LEU A 563 -21.58 2.58 -21.88
N ALA A 564 -20.99 1.75 -21.01
CA ALA A 564 -19.91 0.84 -21.33
C ALA A 564 -20.41 -0.58 -21.61
N ASP A 565 -21.74 -0.75 -21.80
CA ASP A 565 -22.43 -2.03 -22.02
C ASP A 565 -22.17 -3.08 -20.91
N LEU A 566 -21.81 -2.64 -19.70
CA LEU A 566 -21.52 -3.53 -18.57
C LEU A 566 -22.77 -3.92 -17.78
N ILE A 567 -23.77 -3.04 -17.74
CA ILE A 567 -25.01 -3.19 -16.97
C ILE A 567 -26.19 -2.65 -17.77
N GLN A 568 -27.41 -3.09 -17.46
CA GLN A 568 -28.65 -2.70 -18.15
C GLN A 568 -29.38 -1.55 -17.47
#